data_AF-A0A520TWE2-F1
#
_entry.id   AF-A0A520TWE2-F1
#
_cell.length_a   1.000
_cell.length_b   1.000
_cell.length_c   1.000
_cell.angle_alpha   90.00
_cell.angle_beta   90.00
_cell.angle_gamma   90.00
#
_symmetry.space_group_name_H-M   'P 1'
#
loop_
_entity.id
_entity.type
_entity.pdbx_description
1 polymer ?
#
loop_
_entity_poly.entity_id
_entity_poly.type
_entity_poly.pdbx_seq_one_letter_code
_entity_poly.pdbx_strand_id
1 'polypeptide(L)'
;MNQNRSIIISLGLTIFVYLYFFGLENFKSLQFSYFYKNSETQVLRENLLDNIDQLLESRLSSEQLYLLAADLSSKEFYSQSSRVYKEFIDKYPNLIDSDIYARYAESLYLKNLKVFDEFILENIENSLFLDPSNYKALTLKGLFFYNEKNYQESLKHWAIALDNVESDEEKKSLIIVMNSAINALEP
;
A
#
# COMPACT_ATOMS: atom_id res chain seq x y z
N MET A 1 48.12 -15.91 -31.79
CA MET A 1 47.30 -16.61 -30.77
C MET A 1 47.03 -15.80 -29.49
N ASN A 2 47.45 -14.51 -29.41
CA ASN A 2 47.33 -13.71 -28.18
C ASN A 2 46.13 -12.75 -28.14
N GLN A 3 45.65 -12.27 -29.29
CA GLN A 3 44.60 -11.25 -29.34
C GLN A 3 43.22 -11.82 -28.97
N ASN A 4 42.84 -12.97 -29.54
CA ASN A 4 41.56 -13.63 -29.22
C ASN A 4 41.50 -14.07 -27.74
N ARG A 5 42.62 -14.51 -27.16
CA ARG A 5 42.72 -14.83 -25.72
C ARG A 5 42.53 -13.60 -24.85
N SER A 6 43.16 -12.48 -25.20
CA SER A 6 43.00 -11.22 -24.46
C SER A 6 41.56 -10.68 -24.50
N ILE A 7 40.87 -10.83 -25.64
CA ILE A 7 39.47 -10.43 -25.81
C ILE A 7 38.54 -11.30 -24.98
N ILE A 8 38.74 -12.63 -24.98
CA ILE A 8 37.93 -13.55 -24.17
C ILE A 8 38.11 -13.26 -22.67
N ILE A 9 39.35 -12.99 -22.24
CA ILE A 9 39.64 -12.64 -20.83
C ILE A 9 39.00 -11.29 -20.46
N SER A 10 39.05 -10.28 -21.34
CA SER A 10 38.45 -8.97 -21.03
C SER A 10 36.92 -9.03 -21.00
N LEU A 11 36.28 -9.79 -21.89
CA LEU A 11 34.83 -10.06 -21.88
C LEU A 11 34.41 -10.82 -20.62
N GLY A 12 35.17 -11.85 -20.25
CA GLY A 12 34.93 -12.59 -19.00
C GLY A 12 35.04 -11.69 -17.77
N LEU A 13 36.04 -10.80 -17.73
CA LEU A 13 36.24 -9.87 -16.63
C LEU A 13 35.13 -8.80 -16.57
N THR A 14 34.68 -8.27 -17.72
CA THR A 14 33.57 -7.30 -17.75
C THR A 14 32.25 -7.92 -17.34
N ILE A 15 31.95 -9.15 -17.80
CA ILE A 15 30.77 -9.89 -17.35
C ILE A 15 30.88 -10.20 -15.86
N PHE A 16 32.05 -10.59 -15.37
CA PHE A 16 32.28 -10.85 -13.94
C PHE A 16 32.09 -9.60 -13.09
N VAL A 17 32.69 -8.47 -13.48
CA VAL A 17 32.52 -7.16 -12.80
C VAL A 17 31.05 -6.73 -12.84
N TYR A 18 30.39 -6.89 -13.98
CA TYR A 18 28.97 -6.57 -14.11
C TYR A 18 28.10 -7.46 -13.22
N LEU A 19 28.35 -8.76 -13.17
CA LEU A 19 27.61 -9.68 -12.30
C LEU A 19 27.90 -9.43 -10.82
N TYR A 20 29.15 -9.10 -10.48
CA TYR A 20 29.60 -8.81 -9.12
C TYR A 20 29.01 -7.52 -8.57
N PHE A 21 28.93 -6.46 -9.38
CA PHE A 21 28.39 -5.16 -8.96
C PHE A 21 26.88 -5.00 -9.21
N PHE A 22 26.33 -5.59 -10.28
CA PHE A 22 24.98 -5.28 -10.77
C PHE A 22 24.08 -6.51 -11.00
N GLY A 23 24.64 -7.72 -11.05
CA GLY A 23 23.94 -8.92 -11.57
C GLY A 23 22.71 -9.34 -10.77
N LEU A 24 22.73 -9.20 -9.44
CA LEU A 24 21.61 -9.58 -8.58
C LEU A 24 20.56 -8.48 -8.42
N GLU A 25 20.93 -7.21 -8.57
CA GLU A 25 19.98 -6.09 -8.45
C GLU A 25 19.18 -5.90 -9.74
N ASN A 26 19.83 -6.02 -10.90
CA ASN A 26 19.17 -5.88 -12.20
C ASN A 26 18.13 -6.98 -12.45
N PHE A 27 18.36 -8.21 -11.98
CA PHE A 27 17.37 -9.26 -12.14
C PHE A 27 16.11 -9.01 -11.29
N LYS A 28 16.27 -8.49 -10.07
CA LYS A 28 15.15 -8.17 -9.17
C LYS A 28 14.33 -6.99 -9.68
N SER A 29 15.00 -5.94 -10.17
CA SER A 29 14.31 -4.80 -10.77
C SER A 29 13.53 -5.19 -12.02
N LEU A 30 14.05 -6.14 -12.81
CA LEU A 30 13.34 -6.72 -13.96
C LEU A 30 12.10 -7.51 -13.54
N GLN A 31 12.17 -8.33 -12.49
CA GLN A 31 11.01 -9.08 -11.99
C GLN A 31 9.90 -8.15 -11.50
N PHE A 32 10.26 -7.14 -10.70
CA PHE A 32 9.32 -6.12 -10.25
C PHE A 32 8.69 -5.37 -11.43
N SER A 33 9.52 -4.90 -12.37
CA SER A 33 9.06 -4.16 -13.56
C SER A 33 8.12 -5.01 -14.43
N TYR A 34 8.45 -6.28 -14.64
CA TYR A 34 7.61 -7.21 -15.37
C TYR A 34 6.27 -7.43 -14.67
N PHE A 35 6.26 -7.65 -13.36
CA PHE A 35 5.03 -7.79 -12.60
C PHE A 35 4.18 -6.51 -12.69
N TYR A 36 4.78 -5.35 -12.43
CA TYR A 36 4.08 -4.07 -12.38
C TYR A 36 3.42 -3.76 -13.74
N LYS A 37 4.15 -3.94 -14.84
CA LYS A 37 3.62 -3.73 -16.20
C LYS A 37 2.47 -4.68 -16.57
N ASN A 38 2.51 -5.91 -16.08
CA ASN A 38 1.54 -6.93 -16.49
C ASN A 38 0.35 -7.06 -15.54
N SER A 39 0.39 -6.42 -14.36
CA SER A 39 -0.64 -6.43 -13.32
C SER A 39 -2.06 -6.09 -13.81
N GLU A 40 -2.19 -5.49 -14.99
CA GLU A 40 -3.45 -5.13 -15.65
C GLU A 40 -4.10 -6.28 -16.46
N THR A 41 -3.42 -7.41 -16.65
CA THR A 41 -3.92 -8.51 -17.50
C THR A 41 -4.81 -9.51 -16.73
N GLN A 42 -5.86 -10.01 -17.38
CA GLN A 42 -6.80 -10.98 -16.79
C GLN A 42 -6.13 -12.29 -16.33
N VAL A 43 -5.03 -12.68 -16.97
CA VAL A 43 -4.21 -13.85 -16.62
C VAL A 43 -3.50 -13.68 -15.27
N LEU A 44 -3.18 -12.45 -14.87
CA LEU A 44 -2.55 -12.16 -13.58
C LEU A 44 -3.54 -12.14 -12.41
N ARG A 45 -4.83 -11.85 -12.64
CA ARG A 45 -5.88 -11.99 -11.62
C ARG A 45 -5.95 -13.42 -11.06
N GLU A 46 -5.78 -14.42 -11.91
CA GLU A 46 -5.94 -15.83 -11.52
C GLU A 46 -4.75 -16.38 -10.71
N ASN A 47 -3.54 -15.86 -10.90
CA ASN A 47 -2.32 -16.35 -10.23
C ASN A 47 -1.68 -15.30 -9.29
N LEU A 48 -2.44 -14.29 -8.87
CA LEU A 48 -1.90 -13.12 -8.17
C LEU A 48 -1.23 -13.49 -6.83
N LEU A 49 -1.74 -14.49 -6.12
CA LEU A 49 -1.22 -14.87 -4.80
C LEU A 49 0.19 -15.47 -4.87
N ASP A 50 0.41 -16.48 -5.71
CA ASP A 50 1.71 -17.13 -5.87
C ASP A 50 2.78 -16.16 -6.38
N ASN A 51 2.38 -15.23 -7.26
CA ASN A 51 3.28 -14.21 -7.78
C ASN A 51 3.68 -13.18 -6.72
N ILE A 52 2.77 -12.81 -5.82
CA ILE A 52 3.10 -11.88 -4.72
C ILE A 52 4.08 -12.53 -3.74
N ASP A 53 3.90 -13.80 -3.40
CA ASP A 53 4.81 -14.49 -2.47
C ASP A 53 6.23 -14.54 -3.03
N GLN A 54 6.36 -14.93 -4.30
CA GLN A 54 7.64 -14.92 -5.00
C GLN A 54 8.27 -13.51 -5.06
N LEU A 55 7.46 -12.46 -5.23
CA LEU A 55 7.95 -11.09 -5.25
C LEU A 55 8.37 -10.59 -3.87
N LEU A 56 7.67 -10.96 -2.79
CA LEU A 56 8.02 -10.55 -1.43
C LEU A 56 9.25 -11.30 -0.89
N GLU A 57 9.49 -12.53 -1.37
CA GLU A 57 10.77 -13.22 -1.20
C GLU A 57 11.94 -12.46 -1.85
N SER A 58 11.67 -11.69 -2.90
CA SER A 58 12.65 -10.79 -3.46
C SER A 58 12.87 -9.58 -2.52
N ARG A 59 14.12 -9.10 -2.42
CA ARG A 59 14.44 -7.89 -1.63
C ARG A 59 13.97 -6.63 -2.38
N LEU A 60 12.67 -6.35 -2.33
CA LEU A 60 12.08 -5.10 -2.82
C LEU A 60 12.47 -3.94 -1.91
N SER A 61 12.69 -2.76 -2.49
CA SER A 61 12.86 -1.51 -1.74
C SER A 61 11.56 -1.03 -1.11
N SER A 62 11.65 -0.12 -0.13
CA SER A 62 10.48 0.51 0.48
C SER A 62 9.57 1.18 -0.56
N GLU A 63 10.15 1.92 -1.51
CA GLU A 63 9.42 2.59 -2.59
C GLU A 63 8.65 1.60 -3.46
N GLN A 64 9.28 0.48 -3.82
CA GLN A 64 8.66 -0.57 -4.62
C GLN A 64 7.52 -1.26 -3.87
N LEU A 65 7.69 -1.53 -2.57
CA LEU A 65 6.63 -2.09 -1.74
C LEU A 65 5.44 -1.12 -1.63
N TYR A 66 5.71 0.18 -1.41
CA TYR A 66 4.67 1.20 -1.35
C TYR A 66 3.88 1.29 -2.66
N LEU A 67 4.57 1.45 -3.79
CA LEU A 67 3.92 1.54 -5.11
C LEU A 67 3.13 0.28 -5.46
N LEU A 68 3.67 -0.90 -5.13
CA LEU A 68 2.98 -2.17 -5.32
C LEU A 68 1.71 -2.27 -4.49
N ALA A 69 1.78 -1.95 -3.20
CA ALA A 69 0.62 -2.00 -2.32
C ALA A 69 -0.47 -1.00 -2.75
N ALA A 70 -0.08 0.23 -3.10
CA ALA A 70 -1.00 1.25 -3.61
C ALA A 70 -1.68 0.83 -4.92
N ASP A 71 -0.93 0.27 -5.89
CA ASP A 71 -1.47 -0.25 -7.14
C ASP A 71 -2.48 -1.38 -6.89
N LEU A 72 -2.11 -2.35 -6.04
CA LEU A 72 -2.99 -3.46 -5.66
C LEU A 72 -4.28 -2.95 -5.01
N SER A 73 -4.21 -1.97 -4.10
CA SER A 73 -5.40 -1.34 -3.51
C SER A 73 -6.28 -0.68 -4.55
N SER A 74 -5.70 0.07 -5.50
CA SER A 74 -6.49 0.76 -6.55
C SER A 74 -7.21 -0.21 -7.49
N LYS A 75 -6.69 -1.44 -7.62
CA LYS A 75 -7.29 -2.55 -8.38
C LYS A 75 -8.15 -3.48 -7.53
N GLU A 76 -8.44 -3.09 -6.28
CA GLU A 76 -9.27 -3.81 -5.31
C GLU A 76 -8.69 -5.15 -4.82
N PHE A 77 -7.39 -5.39 -5.00
CA PHE A 77 -6.68 -6.55 -4.45
C PHE A 77 -6.27 -6.31 -2.99
N TYR A 78 -7.25 -6.04 -2.13
CA TYR A 78 -7.03 -5.59 -0.75
C TYR A 78 -6.29 -6.62 0.12
N SER A 79 -6.53 -7.92 -0.12
CA SER A 79 -5.83 -8.99 0.59
C SER A 79 -4.32 -8.91 0.34
N GLN A 80 -3.93 -8.86 -0.94
CA GLN A 80 -2.54 -8.75 -1.39
C GLN A 80 -1.93 -7.43 -0.96
N SER A 81 -2.63 -6.31 -1.17
CA SER A 81 -2.18 -5.00 -0.72
C SER A 81 -1.85 -4.98 0.77
N SER A 82 -2.74 -5.52 1.62
CA SER A 82 -2.48 -5.59 3.06
C SER A 82 -1.24 -6.41 3.40
N ARG A 83 -0.94 -7.48 2.64
CA ARG A 83 0.28 -8.28 2.83
C ARG A 83 1.53 -7.49 2.45
N VAL A 84 1.48 -6.72 1.36
CA VAL A 84 2.61 -5.88 0.90
C VAL A 84 2.86 -4.72 1.87
N TYR A 85 1.82 -4.05 2.37
CA TYR A 85 1.98 -3.04 3.42
C TYR A 85 2.56 -3.62 4.72
N LYS A 86 2.12 -4.82 5.11
CA LYS A 86 2.72 -5.52 6.24
C LYS A 86 4.22 -5.77 6.03
N GLU A 87 4.60 -6.23 4.85
CA GLU A 87 6.01 -6.43 4.52
C GLU A 87 6.83 -5.13 4.58
N PHE A 88 6.25 -4.01 4.10
CA PHE A 88 6.87 -2.69 4.23
C PHE A 88 7.14 -2.36 5.70
N ILE A 89 6.11 -2.48 6.55
CA ILE A 89 6.19 -2.18 7.98
C ILE A 89 7.25 -3.04 8.67
N ASP A 90 7.27 -4.34 8.37
CA ASP A 90 8.19 -5.30 8.99
C ASP A 90 9.66 -5.06 8.54
N LYS A 91 9.91 -4.74 7.26
CA LYS A 91 11.27 -4.53 6.72
C LYS A 91 11.82 -3.12 6.92
N TYR A 92 10.97 -2.12 6.95
CA TYR A 92 11.34 -0.70 6.96
C TYR A 92 10.71 0.08 8.11
N PRO A 93 10.84 -0.36 9.38
CA PRO A 93 10.16 0.25 10.51
C PRO A 93 10.51 1.73 10.72
N ASN A 94 11.72 2.14 10.32
CA ASN A 94 12.18 3.53 10.44
C ASN A 94 11.66 4.47 9.34
N LEU A 95 10.97 3.93 8.33
CA LEU A 95 10.42 4.69 7.20
C LEU A 95 8.89 4.71 7.22
N ILE A 96 8.26 4.18 8.27
CA ILE A 96 6.81 4.21 8.41
C ILE A 96 6.38 5.63 8.74
N ASP A 97 5.47 6.18 7.93
CA ASP A 97 4.76 7.40 8.23
C ASP A 97 3.27 7.13 8.51
N SER A 98 2.53 8.21 8.75
CA SER A 98 1.10 8.14 9.02
C SER A 98 0.30 7.55 7.85
N ASP A 99 0.68 7.83 6.59
CA ASP A 99 -0.04 7.37 5.40
C ASP A 99 0.10 5.86 5.20
N ILE A 100 1.29 5.29 5.48
CA ILE A 100 1.52 3.85 5.45
C ILE A 100 0.57 3.11 6.41
N TYR A 101 0.47 3.57 7.67
CA TYR A 101 -0.46 2.97 8.63
C TYR A 101 -1.93 3.12 8.20
N ALA A 102 -2.32 4.30 7.69
CA ALA A 102 -3.68 4.55 7.24
C ALA A 102 -4.09 3.64 6.07
N ARG A 103 -3.23 3.51 5.05
CA ARG A 103 -3.49 2.65 3.88
C ARG A 103 -3.45 1.17 4.21
N TYR A 104 -2.61 0.79 5.17
CA TYR A 104 -2.62 -0.58 5.68
C TYR A 104 -3.95 -0.89 6.37
N ALA A 105 -4.40 -0.01 7.28
CA ALA A 105 -5.70 -0.11 7.94
C ALA A 105 -6.86 -0.17 6.93
N GLU A 106 -6.84 0.69 5.90
CA GLU A 106 -7.84 0.69 4.83
C GLU A 106 -7.88 -0.65 4.08
N SER A 107 -6.71 -1.18 3.70
CA SER A 107 -6.61 -2.45 2.98
C SER A 107 -7.09 -3.63 3.85
N LEU A 108 -6.83 -3.59 5.16
CA LEU A 108 -7.35 -4.55 6.13
C LEU A 108 -8.88 -4.44 6.30
N TYR A 109 -9.40 -3.22 6.41
CA TYR A 109 -10.83 -2.97 6.51
C TYR A 109 -11.59 -3.47 5.26
N LEU A 110 -11.06 -3.18 4.08
CA LEU A 110 -11.67 -3.57 2.81
C LEU A 110 -11.58 -5.08 2.57
N LYS A 111 -10.44 -5.73 2.88
CA LYS A 111 -10.36 -7.20 2.80
C LYS A 111 -11.28 -7.89 3.81
N ASN A 112 -11.52 -7.26 4.97
CA ASN A 112 -12.40 -7.77 6.03
C ASN A 112 -13.87 -7.36 5.81
N LEU A 113 -14.27 -7.12 4.56
CA LEU A 113 -15.65 -6.80 4.19
C LEU A 113 -16.25 -5.63 4.98
N LYS A 114 -15.43 -4.61 5.27
CA LYS A 114 -15.82 -3.39 5.97
C LYS A 114 -16.23 -3.62 7.43
N VAL A 115 -15.68 -4.64 8.06
CA VAL A 115 -15.82 -4.91 9.50
C VAL A 115 -14.52 -4.51 10.22
N PHE A 116 -14.65 -3.74 11.29
CA PHE A 116 -13.51 -3.36 12.12
C PHE A 116 -13.13 -4.48 13.08
N ASP A 117 -11.83 -4.69 13.23
CA ASP A 117 -11.23 -5.49 14.29
C ASP A 117 -10.19 -4.64 15.05
N GLU A 118 -9.67 -5.18 16.15
CA GLU A 118 -8.69 -4.49 16.99
C GLU A 118 -7.43 -4.07 16.22
N PHE A 119 -7.00 -4.88 15.25
CA PHE A 119 -5.78 -4.62 14.49
C PHE A 119 -5.96 -3.48 13.48
N ILE A 120 -7.13 -3.38 12.84
CA ILE A 120 -7.50 -2.23 12.01
C ILE A 120 -7.50 -0.96 12.87
N LEU A 121 -8.12 -1.01 14.05
CA LEU A 121 -8.20 0.15 14.95
C LEU A 121 -6.82 0.57 15.46
N GLU A 122 -5.95 -0.38 15.83
CA GLU A 122 -4.57 -0.09 16.23
C GLU A 122 -3.80 0.65 15.12
N ASN A 123 -3.93 0.22 13.87
CA ASN A 123 -3.26 0.89 12.75
C ASN A 123 -3.85 2.29 12.46
N ILE A 124 -5.15 2.48 12.68
CA ILE A 124 -5.77 3.82 12.63
C ILE A 124 -5.16 4.72 13.72
N GLU A 125 -5.06 4.24 14.96
CA GLU A 125 -4.47 5.03 16.05
C GLU A 125 -2.97 5.29 15.84
N ASN A 126 -2.21 4.32 15.33
CA ASN A 126 -0.79 4.51 14.98
C ASN A 126 -0.62 5.59 13.90
N SER A 127 -1.50 5.59 12.89
CA SER A 127 -1.52 6.65 11.87
C SER A 127 -1.79 8.02 12.49
N LEU A 128 -2.84 8.13 13.31
CA LEU A 128 -3.25 9.40 13.95
C LEU A 128 -2.26 9.87 15.02
N PHE A 129 -1.50 8.96 15.63
CA PHE A 129 -0.42 9.30 16.54
C PHE A 129 0.74 10.00 15.82
N LEU A 130 1.08 9.54 14.61
CA LEU A 130 2.13 10.15 13.79
C LEU A 130 1.67 11.46 13.14
N ASP A 131 0.43 11.50 12.67
CA ASP A 131 -0.20 12.70 12.11
C ASP A 131 -1.70 12.73 12.46
N PRO A 132 -2.10 13.55 13.44
CA PRO A 132 -3.52 13.69 13.84
C PRO A 132 -4.42 14.24 12.73
N SER A 133 -3.85 14.81 11.66
CA SER A 133 -4.58 15.39 10.53
C SER A 133 -4.72 14.44 9.34
N ASN A 134 -4.18 13.21 9.43
CA ASN A 134 -4.26 12.24 8.35
C ASN A 134 -5.72 11.92 7.98
N TYR A 135 -6.16 12.45 6.83
CA TYR A 135 -7.56 12.37 6.44
C TYR A 135 -8.02 10.93 6.19
N LYS A 136 -7.15 10.02 5.74
CA LYS A 136 -7.53 8.61 5.51
C LYS A 136 -7.82 7.89 6.83
N ALA A 137 -6.95 8.06 7.83
CA ALA A 137 -7.17 7.46 9.15
C ALA A 137 -8.38 8.07 9.86
N LEU A 138 -8.57 9.40 9.76
CA LEU A 138 -9.78 10.07 10.26
C LEU A 138 -11.05 9.58 9.54
N THR A 139 -10.98 9.32 8.24
CA THR A 139 -12.10 8.76 7.46
C THR A 139 -12.50 7.39 8.00
N LEU A 140 -11.52 6.49 8.20
CA LEU A 140 -11.75 5.17 8.78
C LEU A 140 -12.27 5.25 10.22
N LYS A 141 -11.71 6.14 11.05
CA LYS A 141 -12.18 6.34 12.43
C LYS A 141 -13.62 6.83 12.47
N GLY A 142 -14.00 7.73 11.56
CA GLY A 142 -15.39 8.15 11.41
C GLY A 142 -16.30 6.98 11.00
N LEU A 143 -15.89 6.16 10.03
CA LEU A 143 -16.62 4.95 9.64
C LEU A 143 -16.80 3.96 10.79
N PHE A 144 -15.81 3.81 11.67
CA PHE A 144 -15.94 3.01 12.88
C PHE A 144 -17.07 3.54 13.78
N PHE A 145 -17.06 4.82 14.12
CA PHE A 145 -18.12 5.43 14.93
C PHE A 145 -19.49 5.40 14.24
N TYR A 146 -19.53 5.54 12.91
CA TYR A 146 -20.75 5.39 12.14
C TYR A 146 -21.37 3.99 12.30
N ASN A 147 -20.55 2.93 12.22
CA ASN A 147 -20.99 1.55 12.41
C ASN A 147 -21.52 1.30 13.83
N GLU A 148 -20.91 1.95 14.84
CA GLU A 148 -21.39 1.97 16.22
C GLU A 148 -22.63 2.86 16.44
N LYS A 149 -23.20 3.43 15.37
CA LYS A 149 -24.32 4.39 15.39
C LYS A 149 -24.02 5.66 16.18
N ASN A 150 -22.75 5.96 16.43
CA ASN A 150 -22.30 7.20 17.03
C ASN A 150 -22.03 8.25 15.94
N TYR A 151 -23.12 8.70 15.31
CA TYR A 151 -23.06 9.62 14.18
C TYR A 151 -22.43 10.97 14.52
N GLN A 152 -22.54 11.44 15.76
CA GLN A 152 -21.91 12.68 16.21
C GLN A 152 -20.38 12.58 16.21
N GLU A 153 -19.81 11.51 16.77
CA GLU A 153 -18.35 11.29 16.73
C GLU A 153 -17.86 11.04 15.30
N SER A 154 -18.64 10.30 14.50
CA SER A 154 -18.37 10.11 13.07
C SER A 154 -18.18 11.45 12.34
N LEU A 155 -19.13 12.38 12.53
CA LEU A 155 -19.09 13.70 11.90
C LEU A 155 -17.91 14.55 12.36
N LYS A 156 -17.51 14.46 13.64
CA LYS A 156 -16.31 15.18 14.14
C LYS A 156 -15.05 14.74 13.40
N HIS A 157 -14.84 13.43 13.26
CA HIS A 157 -13.67 12.91 12.55
C HIS A 157 -13.70 13.26 11.05
N TRP A 158 -14.86 13.12 10.40
CA TRP A 158 -14.98 13.46 8.98
C TRP A 158 -14.87 14.95 8.69
N ALA A 159 -15.27 15.84 9.60
CA ALA A 159 -15.04 17.27 9.46
C ALA A 159 -13.53 17.59 9.44
N ILE A 160 -12.76 17.02 10.37
CA ILE A 160 -11.30 17.20 10.38
C ILE A 160 -10.68 16.58 9.12
N ALA A 161 -11.14 15.41 8.69
CA ALA A 161 -10.68 14.79 7.44
C ALA A 161 -10.94 15.69 6.22
N LEU A 162 -12.13 16.31 6.16
CA LEU A 162 -12.54 17.19 5.06
C LEU A 162 -11.67 18.45 4.96
N ASP A 163 -11.22 18.99 6.10
CA ASP A 163 -10.34 20.15 6.14
C ASP A 163 -8.91 19.86 5.65
N ASN A 164 -8.47 18.60 5.71
CA ASN A 164 -7.09 18.19 5.41
C ASN A 164 -6.95 17.37 4.13
N VAL A 165 -8.05 17.04 3.45
CA VAL A 165 -8.02 16.32 2.19
C VAL A 165 -7.86 17.29 1.01
N GLU A 166 -6.98 16.96 0.07
CA GLU A 166 -6.74 17.81 -1.10
C GLU A 166 -7.65 17.44 -2.29
N SER A 167 -7.86 16.14 -2.52
CA SER A 167 -8.60 15.61 -3.67
C SER A 167 -10.08 15.96 -3.65
N ASP A 168 -10.59 16.51 -4.76
CA ASP A 168 -12.02 16.80 -4.93
C ASP A 168 -12.89 15.54 -4.90
N GLU A 169 -12.37 14.40 -5.33
CA GLU A 169 -13.09 13.12 -5.29
C GLU A 169 -13.25 12.61 -3.86
N GLU A 170 -12.19 12.70 -3.06
CA GLU A 170 -12.20 12.31 -1.66
C GLU A 170 -13.08 13.28 -0.83
N LYS A 171 -13.04 14.58 -1.11
CA LYS A 171 -13.97 15.58 -0.54
C LYS A 171 -15.42 15.19 -0.80
N LYS A 172 -15.77 14.87 -2.06
CA LYS A 172 -17.13 14.44 -2.41
C LYS A 172 -17.53 13.18 -1.65
N SER A 173 -16.62 12.22 -1.54
CA SER A 173 -16.86 10.95 -0.84
C SER A 173 -17.11 11.18 0.66
N LEU A 174 -16.33 12.06 1.30
CA LEU A 174 -16.54 12.49 2.69
C LEU A 174 -17.89 13.19 2.88
N ILE A 175 -18.24 14.13 2.00
CA ILE A 175 -19.54 14.83 2.07
C ILE A 175 -20.71 13.83 1.96
N ILE A 176 -20.60 12.79 1.12
CA ILE A 176 -21.64 11.76 1.00
C ILE A 176 -21.83 11.02 2.33
N VAL A 177 -20.75 10.52 2.95
CA VAL A 177 -20.87 9.80 4.23
C VAL A 177 -21.32 10.70 5.36
N MET A 178 -20.87 11.96 5.39
CA MET A 178 -21.33 12.97 6.34
C MET A 178 -22.83 13.23 6.20
N ASN A 179 -23.34 13.40 4.98
CA ASN A 179 -24.78 13.56 4.75
C ASN A 179 -25.58 12.33 5.22
N SER A 180 -25.05 11.12 5.01
CA SER A 180 -25.66 9.90 5.53
C SER A 180 -25.77 9.91 7.07
N ALA A 181 -24.72 10.36 7.77
CA ALA A 181 -24.74 10.49 9.22
C ALA A 181 -25.67 11.60 9.72
N ILE A 182 -25.75 12.73 9.02
CA ILE A 182 -26.69 13.81 9.33
C ILE A 182 -28.13 13.32 9.22
N ASN A 183 -28.47 12.66 8.11
CA ASN A 183 -29.81 12.10 7.92
C ASN A 183 -30.17 11.06 9.00
N ALA A 184 -29.19 10.26 9.46
CA ALA A 184 -29.40 9.30 10.53
C ALA A 184 -29.61 9.93 11.92
N LEU A 185 -29.30 11.23 12.08
CA LEU A 185 -29.60 12.02 13.27
C LEU A 185 -30.94 12.75 13.19
N GLU A 186 -31.59 12.77 12.02
CA GLU A 186 -32.91 13.37 11.87
C GLU A 186 -33.98 12.52 12.60
N PRO A 187 -34.93 13.15 13.29
CA PRO A 187 -35.94 12.47 14.12
C PRO A 187 -37.05 11.76 13.32
#